data_AF-A0A7J8PNV1-F1
#
_entry.id   AF-A0A7J8PNV1-F1
#
_cell.length_a   1.000
_cell.length_b   1.000
_cell.length_c   1.000
_cell.angle_alpha   90.00
_cell.angle_beta   90.00
_cell.angle_gamma   90.00
#
_symmetry.space_group_name_H-M   'P 1'
#
loop_
_entity.id
_entity.type
_entity.pdbx_description
1 polymer ?
#
loop_
_entity_poly.entity_id
_entity_poly.type
_entity_poly.pdbx_seq_one_letter_code
_entity_poly.pdbx_strand_id
1 'polypeptide(L)'
;MGHNAATEDLLKYRRCLGLFRGLDTIEKVRRRVLTLVSELKDSSLLLSGSCPERFDMHDVVCEVAIAITFRDRGWLASGKEDVSEVWSDKDRMRTCSLVSLQNTKVSELLDERYSDVRRVNLEILDLRKSTIRVLPKEIGQLRRLKLLDLSGCFNLKVISPNVLSSLSRLEELYLYGCFNRWDWEVEGSENNPRSNASLVELKNLSRLTTLELSNCHKL
;
A
#
# COMPACT_ATOMS: atom_id res chain seq x y z
N MET A 1 -10.30 -0.11 5.62
CA MET A 1 -10.80 -0.76 4.39
C MET A 1 -11.96 0.06 3.88
N GLY A 2 -11.99 0.43 2.61
CA GLY A 2 -13.13 1.16 2.03
C GLY A 2 -14.37 0.28 1.84
N HIS A 3 -15.48 0.91 1.46
CA HIS A 3 -16.69 0.20 1.08
C HIS A 3 -16.44 -0.80 -0.06
N ASN A 4 -17.11 -1.95 -0.01
CA ASN A 4 -17.09 -3.01 -1.01
C ASN A 4 -15.69 -3.62 -1.25
N ALA A 5 -14.98 -3.92 -0.16
CA ALA A 5 -13.65 -4.52 -0.17
C ALA A 5 -13.64 -5.92 -0.78
N ALA A 6 -12.62 -6.24 -1.58
CA ALA A 6 -12.48 -7.56 -2.17
C ALA A 6 -11.76 -8.51 -1.22
N THR A 7 -12.24 -9.75 -1.12
CA THR A 7 -11.61 -10.80 -0.31
C THR A 7 -10.17 -11.08 -0.76
N GLU A 8 -9.90 -10.98 -2.06
CA GLU A 8 -8.53 -11.11 -2.60
C GLU A 8 -7.58 -9.99 -2.10
N ASP A 9 -8.08 -8.81 -1.73
CA ASP A 9 -7.21 -7.78 -1.14
C ASP A 9 -6.63 -8.22 0.22
N LEU A 10 -7.34 -9.09 0.96
CA LEU A 10 -6.83 -9.67 2.21
C LEU A 10 -5.61 -10.57 1.96
N LEU A 11 -5.51 -11.17 0.77
CA LEU A 11 -4.39 -12.03 0.42
C LEU A 11 -3.10 -11.24 0.18
N LYS A 12 -3.19 -9.97 -0.20
CA LYS A 12 -2.01 -9.10 -0.38
C LYS A 12 -1.25 -8.94 0.94
N TYR A 13 -1.97 -8.74 2.04
CA TYR A 13 -1.34 -8.51 3.33
C TYR A 13 -0.87 -9.79 4.02
N ARG A 14 -1.21 -10.98 3.49
CA ARG A 14 -0.96 -12.27 4.17
C ARG A 14 0.50 -12.46 4.57
N ARG A 15 1.42 -12.17 3.64
CA ARG A 15 2.84 -12.48 3.77
C ARG A 15 3.53 -11.44 4.65
N CYS A 16 3.24 -10.17 4.40
CA CYS A 16 3.81 -9.07 5.17
C CYS A 16 3.30 -9.02 6.62
N LEU A 17 2.04 -9.41 6.88
CA LEU A 17 1.49 -9.49 8.25
C LEU A 17 1.76 -10.82 8.97
N GLY A 18 2.40 -11.79 8.29
CA GLY A 18 2.63 -13.13 8.81
C GLY A 18 1.35 -13.88 9.16
N LEU A 19 0.24 -13.53 8.51
CA LEU A 19 -1.05 -14.20 8.67
C LEU A 19 -0.96 -15.56 7.99
N PHE A 20 -1.55 -16.59 8.61
CA PHE A 20 -1.60 -17.96 8.08
C PHE A 20 -0.26 -18.74 8.08
N ARG A 21 0.50 -18.66 9.18
CA ARG A 21 1.66 -19.55 9.39
C ARG A 21 1.25 -21.02 9.24
N GLY A 22 2.03 -21.80 8.48
CA GLY A 22 1.78 -23.23 8.24
C GLY A 22 0.94 -23.55 7.01
N LEU A 23 0.43 -22.54 6.27
CA LEU A 23 -0.17 -22.76 4.95
C LEU A 23 0.89 -22.56 3.86
N ASP A 24 1.29 -23.67 3.25
CA ASP A 24 2.38 -23.76 2.25
C ASP A 24 2.00 -23.27 0.84
N THR A 25 0.70 -23.17 0.53
CA THR A 25 0.19 -22.89 -0.81
C THR A 25 -0.81 -21.74 -0.80
N ILE A 26 -0.81 -20.94 -1.87
CA ILE A 26 -1.75 -19.82 -2.01
C ILE A 26 -3.20 -20.25 -1.97
N GLU A 27 -3.51 -21.42 -2.50
CA GLU A 27 -4.88 -21.95 -2.54
C GLU A 27 -5.40 -22.31 -1.14
N LYS A 28 -4.54 -22.86 -0.27
CA LYS A 28 -4.90 -23.09 1.14
C LYS A 28 -5.17 -21.77 1.87
N VAL A 29 -4.33 -20.75 1.63
CA VAL A 29 -4.54 -19.42 2.23
C VAL A 29 -5.84 -18.79 1.74
N ARG A 30 -6.09 -18.83 0.43
CA ARG A 30 -7.33 -18.32 -0.17
C ARG A 30 -8.56 -18.97 0.44
N ARG A 31 -8.58 -20.31 0.53
CA ARG A 31 -9.69 -21.04 1.16
C ARG A 31 -9.90 -20.61 2.60
N ARG A 32 -8.82 -20.49 3.39
CA ARG A 32 -8.92 -20.07 4.79
C ARG A 32 -9.45 -18.64 4.92
N VAL A 33 -9.00 -17.72 4.08
CA VAL A 33 -9.50 -16.33 4.05
C VAL A 33 -10.99 -16.30 3.70
N LEU A 34 -11.41 -17.04 2.67
CA LEU A 34 -12.82 -17.11 2.28
C LEU A 34 -13.69 -17.66 3.41
N THR A 35 -13.24 -18.72 4.10
CA THR A 35 -13.92 -19.27 5.27
C THR A 35 -14.04 -18.22 6.38
N LEU A 36 -12.96 -17.52 6.73
CA LEU A 36 -13.00 -16.48 7.77
C LEU A 36 -13.94 -15.32 7.41
N VAL A 37 -13.96 -14.89 6.14
CA VAL A 37 -14.89 -13.85 5.68
C VAL A 37 -16.34 -14.34 5.82
N SER A 38 -16.62 -15.61 5.50
CA SER A 38 -17.95 -16.19 5.72
C SER A 38 -18.32 -16.22 7.21
N GLU A 39 -17.43 -16.72 8.07
CA GLU A 39 -17.66 -16.77 9.53
C GLU A 39 -17.92 -15.38 10.11
N LEU A 40 -17.20 -14.36 9.64
CA LEU A 40 -17.39 -12.97 10.08
C LEU A 40 -18.71 -12.37 9.54
N LYS A 41 -19.15 -12.75 8.33
CA LYS A 41 -20.47 -12.39 7.79
C LYS A 41 -21.59 -13.04 8.60
N ASP A 42 -21.47 -14.33 8.90
CA ASP A 42 -22.44 -15.09 9.72
C ASP A 42 -22.52 -14.53 11.15
N SER A 43 -21.40 -14.01 11.66
CA SER A 43 -21.32 -13.31 12.96
C SER A 43 -21.80 -11.86 12.92
N SER A 44 -22.32 -11.36 11.79
CA SER A 44 -22.74 -9.97 11.57
C SER A 44 -21.66 -8.91 11.82
N LEU A 45 -20.38 -9.30 11.79
CA LEU A 45 -19.24 -8.38 11.89
C LEU A 45 -18.87 -7.80 10.52
N LEU A 46 -19.16 -8.55 9.45
CA LEU A 46 -19.06 -8.09 8.07
C LEU A 46 -20.44 -8.12 7.40
N LEU A 47 -20.63 -7.18 6.49
CA LEU A 47 -21.75 -7.11 5.58
C LEU A 47 -21.41 -7.77 4.25
N SER A 48 -22.41 -8.30 3.57
CA SER A 48 -22.25 -8.75 2.18
C SER A 48 -22.06 -7.56 1.26
N GLY A 49 -21.04 -7.61 0.40
CA GLY A 49 -20.80 -6.59 -0.62
C GLY A 49 -21.66 -6.81 -1.86
N SER A 50 -21.32 -6.11 -2.94
CA SER A 50 -22.06 -6.18 -4.21
C SER A 50 -22.00 -7.55 -4.91
N CYS A 51 -21.06 -8.41 -4.51
CA CYS A 51 -20.92 -9.79 -4.98
C CYS A 51 -20.35 -10.67 -3.85
N PRO A 52 -20.43 -12.02 -3.95
CA PRO A 52 -20.03 -12.93 -2.87
C PRO A 52 -18.60 -12.75 -2.37
N GLU A 53 -17.67 -12.41 -3.27
CA GLU A 53 -16.25 -12.20 -2.99
C GLU A 53 -15.96 -10.84 -2.34
N ARG A 54 -16.98 -10.00 -2.17
CA ARG A 54 -16.86 -8.67 -1.57
C ARG A 54 -17.60 -8.58 -0.25
N PHE A 55 -17.14 -7.66 0.58
CA PHE A 55 -17.73 -7.40 1.88
C PHE A 55 -17.59 -5.92 2.27
N ASP A 56 -18.46 -5.52 3.16
CA ASP A 56 -18.40 -4.25 3.86
C ASP A 56 -18.16 -4.52 5.35
N MET A 57 -17.62 -3.54 6.07
CA MET A 57 -17.53 -3.58 7.52
C MET A 57 -18.32 -2.39 8.05
N HIS A 58 -19.16 -2.62 9.07
CA HIS A 58 -19.88 -1.55 9.71
C HIS A 58 -18.91 -0.55 10.33
N ASP A 59 -19.23 0.75 10.30
CA ASP A 59 -18.40 1.81 10.90
C ASP A 59 -17.99 1.46 12.34
N VAL A 60 -18.94 0.99 13.18
CA VAL A 60 -18.64 0.57 14.55
C VAL A 60 -17.68 -0.61 14.65
N VAL A 61 -17.76 -1.57 13.72
CA VAL A 61 -16.85 -2.72 13.68
C VAL A 61 -15.47 -2.28 13.16
N CYS A 62 -15.41 -1.35 12.20
CA CYS A 62 -14.18 -0.72 11.74
C CYS A 62 -13.44 -0.03 12.88
N GLU A 63 -14.13 0.81 13.66
CA GLU A 63 -13.54 1.54 14.79
C GLU A 63 -12.99 0.57 15.85
N VAL A 64 -13.74 -0.47 16.19
CA VAL A 64 -13.28 -1.49 17.15
C VAL A 64 -12.08 -2.27 16.62
N ALA A 65 -12.06 -2.66 15.34
CA ALA A 65 -10.93 -3.34 14.73
C ALA A 65 -9.67 -2.46 14.68
N ILE A 66 -9.80 -1.16 14.38
CA ILE A 66 -8.71 -0.19 14.44
C ILE A 66 -8.18 -0.10 15.88
N ALA A 67 -9.06 0.04 16.87
CA ALA A 67 -8.65 0.12 18.27
C ALA A 67 -7.90 -1.13 18.76
N ILE A 68 -8.34 -2.33 18.36
CA ILE A 68 -7.66 -3.60 18.70
C ILE A 68 -6.28 -3.67 18.04
N THR A 69 -6.21 -3.37 16.74
CA THR A 69 -4.97 -3.47 15.97
C THR A 69 -3.93 -2.42 16.37
N PHE A 70 -4.37 -1.25 16.83
CA PHE A 70 -3.50 -0.23 17.41
C PHE A 70 -2.81 -0.71 18.70
N ARG A 71 -3.56 -1.41 19.58
CA ARG A 71 -3.04 -1.94 20.86
C ARG A 71 -2.02 -3.06 20.67
N ASP A 72 -2.26 -3.96 19.71
CA ASP A 72 -1.48 -5.21 19.60
C ASP A 72 -0.33 -5.14 18.59
N ARG A 73 -0.39 -4.26 17.58
CA ARG A 73 0.56 -4.29 16.43
C ARG A 73 1.05 -2.92 15.95
N GLY A 74 0.62 -1.82 16.57
CA GLY A 74 0.94 -0.47 16.10
C GLY A 74 0.40 -0.23 14.69
N TRP A 75 -0.84 -0.63 14.43
CA TRP A 75 -1.46 -0.45 13.12
C TRP A 75 -2.08 0.93 12.99
N LEU A 76 -1.80 1.65 11.90
CA LEU A 76 -2.43 2.93 11.58
C LEU A 76 -3.25 2.80 10.30
N ALA A 77 -4.56 2.83 10.44
CA ALA A 77 -5.48 2.99 9.32
C ALA A 77 -6.20 4.33 9.52
N SER A 78 -6.07 5.27 8.58
CA SER A 78 -6.83 6.52 8.66
C SER A 78 -8.28 6.22 8.32
N GLY A 79 -9.11 6.12 9.36
CA GLY A 79 -10.52 6.44 9.28
C GLY A 79 -10.68 7.91 9.63
N LYS A 80 -10.83 8.78 8.63
CA LYS A 80 -11.15 10.22 8.76
C LYS A 80 -10.21 11.11 9.62
N GLU A 81 -9.20 10.59 10.31
CA GLU A 81 -8.20 11.40 11.02
C GLU A 81 -7.27 12.11 10.03
N ASP A 82 -6.96 13.37 10.33
CA ASP A 82 -5.98 14.15 9.56
C ASP A 82 -4.65 13.42 9.59
N VAL A 83 -4.26 12.95 8.41
CA VAL A 83 -3.06 12.15 8.19
C VAL A 83 -1.80 12.91 8.66
N SER A 84 -1.85 14.24 8.66
CA SER A 84 -0.82 15.13 9.19
C SER A 84 -0.56 14.93 10.69
N GLU A 85 -1.62 14.77 11.48
CA GLU A 85 -1.52 14.57 12.94
C GLU A 85 -0.88 13.21 13.27
N VAL A 86 -1.27 12.18 12.51
CA VAL A 86 -0.76 10.81 12.67
C VAL A 86 0.73 10.70 12.34
N TRP A 87 1.18 11.39 11.29
CA TRP A 87 2.59 11.37 10.87
C TRP A 87 3.48 12.28 11.70
N SER A 88 2.90 13.27 12.39
CA SER A 88 3.62 14.18 13.28
C SER A 88 4.03 13.52 14.61
N ASP A 89 3.34 12.44 15.02
CA ASP A 89 3.69 11.69 16.23
C ASP A 89 4.85 10.71 15.96
N LYS A 90 6.05 11.17 16.32
CA LYS A 90 7.31 10.46 16.09
C LYS A 90 7.41 9.13 16.84
N ASP A 91 6.81 9.01 18.01
CA ASP A 91 6.89 7.78 18.80
C ASP A 91 5.87 6.75 18.29
N ARG A 92 4.68 7.19 17.85
CA ARG A 92 3.73 6.33 17.12
C ARG A 92 4.38 5.77 15.86
N MET A 93 5.00 6.61 15.03
CA MET A 93 5.60 6.16 13.75
C MET A 93 6.79 5.20 13.90
N ARG A 94 7.48 5.18 15.06
CA ARG A 94 8.55 4.20 15.33
C ARG A 94 8.03 2.78 15.55
N THR A 95 6.82 2.65 16.08
CA THR A 95 6.21 1.36 16.40
C THR A 95 5.32 0.83 15.27
N CYS A 96 5.00 1.68 14.30
CA CYS A 96 4.06 1.32 13.24
C CYS A 96 4.68 0.46 12.14
N SER A 97 4.03 -0.67 11.89
CA SER A 97 4.44 -1.64 10.86
C SER A 97 3.62 -1.51 9.57
N LEU A 98 2.44 -0.90 9.62
CA LEU A 98 1.62 -0.64 8.43
C LEU A 98 0.82 0.64 8.59
N VAL A 99 0.70 1.33 7.46
CA VAL A 99 -0.02 2.57 7.28
C VAL A 99 -0.89 2.41 6.04
N SER A 100 -2.20 2.53 6.22
CA SER A 100 -3.18 2.51 5.12
C SER A 100 -3.87 3.87 5.05
N LEU A 101 -3.68 4.55 3.91
CA LEU A 101 -4.14 5.91 3.64
C LEU A 101 -4.91 5.93 2.33
N GLN A 102 -5.87 5.01 2.21
CA GLN A 102 -6.71 4.88 1.03
C GLN A 102 -7.59 6.12 0.86
N ASN A 103 -7.84 6.52 -0.39
CA ASN A 103 -8.71 7.66 -0.73
C ASN A 103 -8.27 9.00 -0.11
N THR A 104 -6.99 9.18 0.21
CA THR A 104 -6.49 10.43 0.83
C THR A 104 -5.77 11.35 -0.18
N LYS A 105 -5.64 12.62 0.19
CA LYS A 105 -4.73 13.56 -0.47
C LYS A 105 -3.38 13.45 0.24
N VAL A 106 -2.43 12.76 -0.37
CA VAL A 106 -1.09 12.49 0.22
C VAL A 106 -0.15 13.70 0.09
N SER A 107 -0.60 14.82 -0.47
CA SER A 107 0.25 16.00 -0.72
C SER A 107 0.90 16.61 0.54
N GLU A 108 0.44 16.23 1.73
CA GLU A 108 0.92 16.77 3.02
C GLU A 108 1.77 15.77 3.83
N LEU A 109 1.86 14.51 3.38
CA LEU A 109 2.41 13.39 4.16
C LEU A 109 3.93 13.36 4.29
N LEU A 110 4.61 13.94 3.30
CA LEU A 110 6.05 13.79 3.10
C LEU A 110 6.66 15.12 2.62
N ASP A 111 6.19 16.23 3.19
CA ASP A 111 6.87 17.52 3.08
C ASP A 111 8.28 17.40 3.69
N GLU A 112 9.28 18.11 3.15
CA GLU A 112 10.69 18.07 3.60
C GLU A 112 10.82 18.43 5.09
N ARG A 113 9.81 19.09 5.65
CA ARG A 113 9.65 19.37 7.10
C ARG A 113 9.56 18.10 7.97
N TYR A 114 9.19 16.95 7.42
CA TYR A 114 9.08 15.65 8.09
C TYR A 114 10.28 14.72 7.82
N SER A 115 11.47 15.29 7.61
CA SER A 115 12.76 14.66 7.22
C SER A 115 13.26 13.42 7.99
N ASP A 116 12.55 12.97 9.03
CA ASP A 116 12.89 11.79 9.84
C ASP A 116 12.23 10.48 9.36
N VAL A 117 11.70 10.43 8.12
CA VAL A 117 11.06 9.24 7.52
C VAL A 117 11.94 7.98 7.59
N ARG A 118 13.27 8.15 7.58
CA ARG A 118 14.26 7.07 7.78
C ARG A 118 14.10 6.32 9.10
N ARG A 119 13.47 6.91 10.12
CA ARG A 119 13.32 6.36 11.47
C ARG A 119 12.01 5.57 11.64
N VAL A 120 11.17 5.56 10.62
CA VAL A 120 9.89 4.86 10.60
C VAL A 120 10.12 3.38 10.27
N ASN A 121 9.51 2.48 11.04
CA ASN A 121 9.62 1.04 10.85
C ASN A 121 8.51 0.47 9.95
N LEU A 122 8.13 1.21 8.91
CA LEU A 122 7.01 0.86 8.06
C LEU A 122 7.34 -0.34 7.17
N GLU A 123 6.53 -1.38 7.25
CA GLU A 123 6.62 -2.57 6.39
C GLU A 123 5.56 -2.57 5.29
N ILE A 124 4.41 -1.94 5.50
CA ILE A 124 3.34 -1.89 4.49
C ILE A 124 2.79 -0.48 4.35
N LEU A 125 2.76 0.02 3.11
CA LEU A 125 2.18 1.29 2.74
C LEU A 125 1.12 1.07 1.68
N ASP A 126 -0.14 1.34 2.04
CA ASP A 126 -1.28 1.23 1.13
C ASP A 126 -1.85 2.62 0.84
N LEU A 127 -1.65 3.08 -0.39
CA LEU A 127 -2.15 4.36 -0.91
C LEU A 127 -3.19 4.14 -2.00
N ARG A 128 -3.87 2.99 -2.04
CA ARG A 128 -4.83 2.68 -3.11
C ARG A 128 -5.88 3.77 -3.27
N LYS A 129 -6.20 4.06 -4.54
CA LYS A 129 -7.21 5.06 -4.95
C LYS A 129 -6.96 6.47 -4.41
N SER A 130 -5.76 6.76 -3.91
CA SER A 130 -5.40 8.09 -3.46
C SER A 130 -5.19 9.03 -4.65
N THR A 131 -5.40 10.33 -4.43
CA THR A 131 -5.43 11.33 -5.50
C THR A 131 -4.05 11.92 -5.82
N ILE A 132 -3.00 11.14 -5.57
CA ILE A 132 -1.61 11.57 -5.67
C ILE A 132 -1.21 11.86 -7.12
N ARG A 133 -0.44 12.93 -7.33
CA ARG A 133 0.10 13.29 -8.66
C ARG A 133 1.57 12.95 -8.82
N VAL A 134 2.32 13.06 -7.73
CA VAL A 134 3.75 12.76 -7.65
C VAL A 134 3.94 11.82 -6.46
N LEU A 135 4.66 10.73 -6.65
CA LEU A 135 5.10 9.89 -5.55
C LEU A 135 6.26 10.59 -4.84
N PRO A 136 6.14 10.96 -3.55
CA PRO A 136 7.21 11.68 -2.86
C PRO A 136 8.50 10.87 -2.81
N LYS A 137 9.65 11.51 -3.06
CA LYS A 137 10.98 10.88 -3.11
C LYS A 137 11.37 10.25 -1.76
N GLU A 138 10.81 10.78 -0.68
CA GLU A 138 10.98 10.37 0.71
C GLU A 138 10.53 8.93 0.93
N ILE A 139 9.61 8.39 0.11
CA ILE A 139 9.24 6.97 0.15
C ILE A 139 10.46 6.08 -0.02
N GLY A 140 11.44 6.48 -0.83
CA GLY A 140 12.69 5.75 -1.00
C GLY A 140 13.52 5.61 0.28
N GLN A 141 13.19 6.35 1.34
CA GLN A 141 13.84 6.26 2.64
C GLN A 141 13.25 5.16 3.53
N LEU A 142 12.11 4.57 3.16
CA LEU A 142 11.42 3.51 3.90
C LEU A 142 12.11 2.15 3.71
N ARG A 143 13.31 1.99 4.29
CA ARG A 143 14.17 0.82 4.10
C ARG A 143 13.58 -0.51 4.60
N ARG A 144 12.52 -0.48 5.41
CA ARG A 144 11.82 -1.67 5.91
C ARG A 144 10.57 -2.03 5.11
N LEU A 145 10.20 -1.23 4.13
CA LEU A 145 8.99 -1.43 3.34
C LEU A 145 9.08 -2.75 2.57
N LYS A 146 8.07 -3.61 2.77
CA LYS A 146 7.87 -4.89 2.11
C LYS A 146 6.70 -4.84 1.11
N LEU A 147 5.68 -4.02 1.37
CA LEU A 147 4.54 -3.87 0.47
C LEU A 147 4.25 -2.40 0.17
N LEU A 148 4.14 -2.07 -1.11
CA LEU A 148 3.65 -0.78 -1.59
C LEU A 148 2.50 -1.00 -2.57
N ASP A 149 1.30 -0.51 -2.22
CA ASP A 149 0.13 -0.55 -3.09
C ASP A 149 -0.31 0.86 -3.51
N LEU A 150 -0.14 1.18 -4.79
CA LEU A 150 -0.61 2.43 -5.41
C LEU A 150 -1.79 2.19 -6.38
N SER A 151 -2.42 1.01 -6.33
CA SER A 151 -3.43 0.63 -7.31
C SER A 151 -4.60 1.63 -7.33
N GLY A 152 -5.05 2.00 -8.53
CA GLY A 152 -6.13 2.95 -8.73
C GLY A 152 -5.78 4.41 -8.42
N CYS A 153 -4.51 4.76 -8.21
CA CYS A 153 -4.05 6.15 -8.18
C CYS A 153 -4.04 6.76 -9.59
N PHE A 154 -5.20 6.97 -10.20
CA PHE A 154 -5.36 7.39 -11.61
C PHE A 154 -4.70 8.72 -11.96
N ASN A 155 -4.44 9.57 -10.95
CA ASN A 155 -3.82 10.88 -11.13
C ASN A 155 -2.29 10.87 -11.04
N LEU A 156 -1.67 9.72 -10.74
CA LEU A 156 -0.23 9.60 -10.54
C LEU A 156 0.50 9.77 -11.87
N LYS A 157 1.26 10.85 -11.99
CA LYS A 157 1.99 11.23 -13.23
C LYS A 157 3.50 11.05 -13.10
N VAL A 158 4.03 11.20 -11.88
CA VAL A 158 5.47 11.20 -11.64
C VAL A 158 5.84 10.22 -10.53
N ILE A 159 6.77 9.33 -10.86
CA ILE A 159 7.55 8.56 -9.89
C ILE A 159 8.99 8.89 -10.21
N SER A 160 9.69 9.60 -9.33
CA SER A 160 11.07 10.02 -9.62
C SER A 160 11.98 8.80 -9.81
N PRO A 161 13.00 8.88 -10.69
CA PRO A 161 13.97 7.82 -10.87
C PRO A 161 14.61 7.40 -9.55
N ASN A 162 14.92 6.10 -9.45
CA ASN A 162 15.57 5.42 -8.33
C ASN A 162 14.75 5.32 -7.03
N VAL A 163 13.61 6.01 -6.90
CA VAL A 163 12.75 5.93 -5.70
C VAL A 163 12.32 4.48 -5.45
N LEU A 164 11.84 3.77 -6.47
CA LEU A 164 11.43 2.38 -6.31
C LEU A 164 12.63 1.47 -6.03
N SER A 165 13.75 1.61 -6.77
CA SER A 165 14.95 0.77 -6.55
C SER A 165 15.59 0.92 -5.17
N SER A 166 15.39 2.06 -4.49
CA SER A 166 15.91 2.29 -3.14
C SER A 166 15.20 1.47 -2.07
N LEU A 167 14.01 0.93 -2.37
CA LEU A 167 13.22 0.05 -1.51
C LEU A 167 13.77 -1.39 -1.50
N SER A 168 15.02 -1.55 -1.07
CA SER A 168 15.76 -2.82 -1.10
C SER A 168 15.09 -4.02 -0.41
N ARG A 169 14.09 -3.79 0.46
CA ARG A 169 13.34 -4.84 1.15
C ARG A 169 11.96 -5.14 0.56
N LEU A 170 11.57 -4.44 -0.51
CA LEU A 170 10.25 -4.56 -1.12
C LEU A 170 10.04 -5.98 -1.65
N GLU A 171 8.92 -6.59 -1.25
CA GLU A 171 8.49 -7.94 -1.62
C GLU A 171 7.29 -7.91 -2.56
N GLU A 172 6.43 -6.89 -2.44
CA GLU A 172 5.17 -6.76 -3.18
C GLU A 172 4.96 -5.31 -3.65
N LEU A 173 4.77 -5.13 -4.96
CA LEU A 173 4.53 -3.83 -5.59
C LEU A 173 3.29 -3.90 -6.49
N TYR A 174 2.30 -3.06 -6.20
CA TYR A 174 1.05 -2.98 -6.95
C TYR A 174 0.86 -1.59 -7.57
N LEU A 175 0.81 -1.54 -8.90
CA LEU A 175 0.66 -0.33 -9.73
C LEU A 175 -0.53 -0.44 -10.71
N TYR A 176 -1.49 -1.32 -10.41
CA TYR A 176 -2.63 -1.55 -11.29
C TYR A 176 -3.49 -0.29 -11.45
N GLY A 177 -3.72 0.12 -12.70
CA GLY A 177 -4.52 1.30 -13.02
C GLY A 177 -3.96 2.63 -12.51
N CYS A 178 -2.66 2.74 -12.18
CA CYS A 178 -2.12 3.98 -11.60
C CYS A 178 -1.01 4.67 -12.40
N PHE A 179 -0.14 3.92 -13.10
CA PHE A 179 1.06 4.53 -13.68
C PHE A 179 1.49 3.83 -14.98
N ASN A 180 1.45 4.58 -16.08
CA ASN A 180 1.83 4.11 -17.42
C ASN A 180 2.93 4.95 -18.10
N ARG A 181 3.52 5.92 -17.39
CA ARG A 181 4.52 6.86 -17.91
C ARG A 181 5.96 6.41 -17.62
N TRP A 182 6.20 5.11 -17.70
CA TRP A 182 7.55 4.56 -17.64
C TRP A 182 8.39 5.14 -18.78
N ASP A 183 9.65 5.41 -18.50
CA ASP A 183 10.64 5.87 -19.49
C ASP A 183 10.29 7.24 -20.10
N TRP A 184 9.41 8.00 -19.43
CA TRP A 184 9.02 9.32 -19.90
C TRP A 184 10.13 10.35 -19.69
N GLU A 185 10.46 11.05 -20.77
CA GLU A 185 11.40 12.17 -20.83
C GLU A 185 10.64 13.46 -21.17
N VAL A 186 11.12 14.62 -20.72
CA VAL A 186 10.48 15.91 -21.02
C VAL A 186 11.05 16.43 -22.34
N GLU A 187 10.19 16.59 -23.35
CA GLU A 187 10.59 17.16 -24.65
C GLU A 187 11.23 18.56 -24.46
N GLY A 188 12.42 18.77 -25.05
CA GLY A 188 13.09 20.07 -25.12
C GLY A 188 14.26 20.30 -24.15
N SER A 189 14.78 19.28 -23.47
CA SER A 189 16.02 19.40 -22.66
C SER A 189 17.23 18.86 -23.41
N GLU A 190 18.23 19.71 -23.67
CA GLU A 190 19.48 19.36 -24.37
C GLU A 190 20.36 18.32 -23.64
N ASN A 191 19.97 17.87 -22.43
CA ASN A 191 20.63 16.82 -21.64
C ASN A 191 19.63 15.79 -21.07
N ASN A 192 18.56 15.50 -21.81
CA ASN A 192 17.32 14.82 -21.41
C ASN A 192 17.43 13.81 -20.23
N PRO A 193 17.38 14.26 -18.95
CA PRO A 193 17.37 13.35 -17.84
C PRO A 193 15.97 12.75 -17.74
N ARG A 194 15.92 11.43 -17.67
CA ARG A 194 14.69 10.66 -17.48
C ARG A 194 13.87 11.26 -16.33
N SER A 195 12.62 11.63 -16.61
CA SER A 195 11.78 12.33 -15.63
C SER A 195 11.00 11.39 -14.71
N ASN A 196 10.87 10.13 -15.13
CA ASN A 196 10.11 9.10 -14.42
C ASN A 196 10.92 7.83 -14.17
N ALA A 197 10.48 6.96 -13.27
CA ALA A 197 11.11 5.69 -12.96
C ALA A 197 11.12 4.72 -14.16
N SER A 198 12.01 3.72 -14.08
CA SER A 198 12.17 2.63 -15.05
C SER A 198 11.71 1.28 -14.60
N LEU A 199 11.21 0.50 -15.55
CA LEU A 199 11.07 -0.94 -15.37
C LEU A 199 12.44 -1.60 -15.14
N VAL A 200 13.54 -1.01 -15.65
CA VAL A 200 14.90 -1.48 -15.36
C VAL A 200 15.25 -1.34 -13.87
N GLU A 201 14.74 -0.31 -13.21
CA GLU A 201 14.96 -0.11 -11.76
C GLU A 201 14.35 -1.22 -10.91
N LEU A 202 13.28 -1.86 -11.39
CA LEU A 202 12.62 -2.97 -10.71
C LEU A 202 13.50 -4.24 -10.70
N LYS A 203 14.42 -4.39 -11.66
CA LYS A 203 15.38 -5.52 -11.67
C LYS A 203 16.31 -5.51 -10.46
N ASN A 204 16.54 -4.34 -9.86
CA ASN A 204 17.39 -4.20 -8.69
C ASN A 204 16.68 -4.60 -7.38
N LEU A 205 15.38 -4.87 -7.43
CA LEU A 205 14.59 -5.31 -6.28
C LEU A 205 14.70 -6.83 -6.09
N SER A 206 15.82 -7.29 -5.55
CA SER A 206 16.12 -8.72 -5.38
C SER A 206 15.15 -9.51 -4.50
N ARG A 207 14.32 -8.82 -3.69
CA ARG A 207 13.32 -9.44 -2.82
C ARG A 207 11.90 -9.37 -3.38
N LEU A 208 11.70 -8.73 -4.54
CA LEU A 208 10.38 -8.58 -5.15
C LEU A 208 9.88 -9.93 -5.65
N THR A 209 8.73 -10.36 -5.14
CA THR A 209 8.08 -11.64 -5.48
C THR A 209 6.73 -11.46 -6.17
N THR A 210 6.08 -10.33 -5.94
CA THR A 210 4.81 -9.98 -6.56
C THR A 210 4.92 -8.61 -7.21
N LEU A 211 4.57 -8.53 -8.48
CA LEU A 211 4.50 -7.30 -9.25
C LEU A 211 3.21 -7.27 -10.08
N GLU A 212 2.36 -6.28 -9.83
CA GLU A 212 1.19 -6.03 -10.66
C GLU A 212 1.31 -4.65 -11.32
N LEU A 213 1.32 -4.62 -12.64
CA LEU A 213 1.36 -3.40 -13.44
C LEU A 213 0.03 -3.24 -14.19
N SER A 214 -0.36 -1.99 -14.48
CA SER A 214 -1.44 -1.74 -15.46
C SER A 214 -1.04 -2.25 -16.84
N ASN A 215 -1.88 -3.07 -17.49
CA ASN A 215 -1.77 -3.60 -18.85
C ASN A 215 -0.58 -3.06 -19.68
N CYS A 216 0.61 -3.58 -19.42
CA CYS A 216 1.75 -3.44 -20.32
C CYS A 216 1.49 -4.36 -21.52
N HIS A 217 0.63 -3.96 -22.46
CA HIS A 217 0.39 -4.71 -23.70
C HIS A 217 1.62 -4.76 -24.64
N LYS A 218 2.78 -4.27 -24.22
CA LYS A 218 4.02 -4.24 -25.00
C LYS A 218 5.25 -4.33 -24.09
N LEU A 219 5.49 -5.50 -23.50
CA LEU A 219 6.83 -5.88 -23.02
C LEU A 219 7.42 -6.90 -23.97
#